data_AF-A0A924X1X0-F1
#
_entry.id   AF-A0A924X1X0-F1
#
_cell.length_a   1.000
_cell.length_b   1.000
_cell.length_c   1.000
_cell.angle_alpha   90.00
_cell.angle_beta   90.00
_cell.angle_gamma   90.00
#
_symmetry.space_group_name_H-M   'P 1'
#
loop_
_entity.id
_entity.type
_entity.pdbx_description
1 polymer ?
#
loop_
_entity_poly.entity_id
_entity_poly.type
_entity_poly.pdbx_seq_one_letter_code
_entity_poly.pdbx_strand_id
1 'polypeptide(L)'
;MRYLAFFFSSFSIILSCISSAEAFDRGKLFDAYLSVVMVRGYNTSGGLAYGSGVVVADNKVITNCHVLRATKQPWISRGEDSYAVTTVQADRWHDLCLVTTVQMPFKPAVLGKSTDLKRGQEIVSIGNSNGVPAPLTSSGSVKGMYDADAGKIIRTSAKFAMGASGSGLFDLDGHLVGINTFKTAGRGSAFFFSLPIEWLSILEKQPIETALPIEGKALWEEDEDKKPFYMQAAVPEAREDWPKLAEVASKWTAAEPKSADAWFELGIAAENINKVAEAESAYRRAVDLDTNYADAFVRIGVIAKEKGDKAEMHRINLKLAEIDPDIAAEYSDLLGCGAQC
;
A
#
# COMPACT_ATOMS: atom_id res chain seq x y z
N MET A 1 31.14 -55.19 -46.84
CA MET A 1 30.72 -55.46 -45.44
C MET A 1 31.63 -54.70 -44.48
N ARG A 2 31.14 -53.60 -43.90
CA ARG A 2 31.50 -53.05 -42.57
C ARG A 2 30.65 -51.79 -42.36
N TYR A 3 29.67 -51.90 -41.47
CA TYR A 3 28.73 -50.85 -41.11
C TYR A 3 29.40 -49.78 -40.23
N LEU A 4 29.17 -48.51 -40.57
CA LEU A 4 29.44 -47.33 -39.74
C LEU A 4 28.40 -47.28 -38.61
N ALA A 5 28.83 -47.19 -37.35
CA ALA A 5 27.96 -46.92 -36.21
C ALA A 5 28.01 -45.42 -35.86
N PHE A 6 26.88 -44.74 -35.99
CA PHE A 6 26.67 -43.36 -35.52
C PHE A 6 26.31 -43.38 -34.02
N PHE A 7 27.09 -42.66 -33.21
CA PHE A 7 26.76 -42.33 -31.83
C PHE A 7 25.72 -41.18 -31.82
N PHE A 8 24.50 -41.46 -31.38
CA PHE A 8 23.51 -40.44 -31.04
C PHE A 8 23.75 -39.96 -29.60
N SER A 9 24.20 -38.71 -29.46
CA SER A 9 24.26 -37.99 -28.18
C SER A 9 22.84 -37.62 -27.76
N SER A 10 22.35 -38.16 -26.64
CA SER A 10 21.08 -37.76 -26.05
C SER A 10 21.22 -36.40 -25.38
N PHE A 11 20.72 -35.36 -26.05
CA PHE A 11 20.56 -34.04 -25.44
C PHE A 11 19.42 -34.13 -24.42
N SER A 12 19.77 -34.20 -23.13
CA SER A 12 18.79 -34.12 -22.05
C SER A 12 18.27 -32.69 -21.99
N ILE A 13 17.02 -32.50 -22.40
CA ILE A 13 16.28 -31.26 -22.20
C ILE A 13 16.06 -31.12 -20.69
N ILE A 14 16.86 -30.27 -20.04
CA ILE A 14 16.58 -29.81 -18.68
C ILE A 14 15.33 -28.94 -18.80
N LEU A 15 14.20 -29.52 -18.41
CA LEU A 15 12.93 -28.83 -18.29
C LEU A 15 13.05 -27.88 -17.10
N SER A 16 13.43 -26.64 -17.36
CA SER A 16 13.36 -25.58 -16.36
C SER A 16 11.92 -25.48 -15.87
N CYS A 17 11.69 -25.82 -14.60
CA CYS A 17 10.44 -25.51 -13.93
C CYS A 17 10.35 -23.99 -13.86
N ILE A 18 9.61 -23.40 -14.80
CA ILE A 18 9.18 -22.01 -14.71
C ILE A 18 8.16 -22.02 -13.57
N SER A 19 8.52 -21.40 -12.45
CA SER A 19 7.57 -21.05 -11.39
C SER A 19 6.37 -20.38 -12.04
N SER A 20 5.16 -20.84 -11.71
CA SER A 20 3.93 -20.20 -12.14
C SER A 20 3.83 -18.84 -11.47
N ALA A 21 4.50 -17.83 -12.02
CA ALA A 21 4.04 -16.46 -11.87
C ALA A 21 2.59 -16.45 -12.33
N GLU A 22 1.64 -16.16 -11.44
CA GLU A 22 0.27 -15.93 -11.84
C GLU A 22 0.31 -14.86 -12.93
N ALA A 23 0.05 -15.27 -14.17
CA ALA A 23 0.08 -14.35 -15.29
C ALA A 23 -1.03 -13.33 -15.05
N PHE A 24 -0.65 -12.07 -14.83
CA PHE A 24 -1.57 -10.95 -14.66
C PHE A 24 -2.77 -11.07 -15.61
N ASP A 25 -3.99 -11.09 -15.07
CA ASP A 25 -5.18 -10.93 -15.91
C ASP A 25 -5.24 -9.47 -16.36
N ARG A 26 -4.54 -9.20 -17.47
CA ARG A 26 -4.47 -7.88 -18.10
C ARG A 26 -5.85 -7.35 -18.45
N GLY A 27 -6.85 -8.21 -18.64
CA GLY A 27 -8.23 -7.80 -18.90
C GLY A 27 -8.89 -7.19 -17.68
N LYS A 28 -8.77 -7.82 -16.51
CA LYS A 28 -9.35 -7.30 -15.26
C LYS A 28 -8.69 -6.00 -14.79
N LEU A 29 -7.36 -5.93 -14.85
CA LEU A 29 -6.64 -4.69 -14.51
C LEU A 29 -6.93 -3.56 -15.50
N PHE A 30 -7.31 -3.88 -16.74
CA PHE A 30 -7.75 -2.88 -17.71
C PHE A 30 -9.12 -2.30 -17.37
N ASP A 31 -10.06 -3.12 -16.89
CA ASP A 31 -11.34 -2.62 -16.35
C ASP A 31 -11.12 -1.69 -15.15
N ALA A 32 -10.23 -2.07 -14.22
CA ALA A 32 -9.81 -1.20 -13.11
C ALA A 32 -9.21 0.11 -13.62
N TYR A 33 -8.32 0.06 -14.60
CA TYR A 33 -7.73 1.24 -15.24
C TYR A 33 -8.78 2.21 -15.81
N LEU A 34 -9.80 1.67 -16.50
CA LEU A 34 -10.87 2.48 -17.09
C LEU A 34 -11.80 3.12 -16.05
N SER A 35 -11.88 2.57 -14.84
CA SER A 35 -12.66 3.15 -13.73
C SER A 35 -11.99 4.36 -13.09
N VAL A 36 -10.70 4.60 -13.36
CA VAL A 36 -9.95 5.72 -12.79
C VAL A 36 -10.13 6.98 -13.64
N VAL A 37 -10.35 8.09 -12.95
CA VAL A 37 -10.60 9.41 -13.54
C VAL A 37 -9.75 10.48 -12.88
N MET A 38 -9.61 11.62 -13.56
CA MET A 38 -8.92 12.77 -13.03
C MET A 38 -9.93 13.77 -12.46
N VAL A 39 -9.73 14.19 -11.21
CA VAL A 39 -10.50 15.26 -10.57
C VAL A 39 -9.75 16.57 -10.82
N ARG A 40 -10.43 17.58 -11.33
CA ARG A 40 -9.83 18.87 -11.69
C ARG A 40 -10.66 20.02 -11.16
N GLY A 41 -10.02 21.17 -10.99
CA GLY A 41 -10.69 22.41 -10.62
C GLY A 41 -9.74 23.59 -10.69
N TYR A 42 -10.25 24.79 -10.97
CA TYR A 42 -9.45 26.00 -10.84
C TYR A 42 -9.45 26.48 -9.39
N ASN A 43 -8.27 26.87 -8.91
CA ASN A 43 -8.12 27.52 -7.62
C ASN A 43 -8.37 29.03 -7.71
N THR A 44 -8.35 29.71 -6.57
CA THR A 44 -8.62 31.16 -6.49
C THR A 44 -7.58 32.02 -7.21
N SER A 45 -6.37 31.51 -7.46
CA SER A 45 -5.33 32.18 -8.24
C SER A 45 -5.35 31.82 -9.73
N GLY A 46 -6.37 31.09 -10.20
CA GLY A 46 -6.50 30.63 -11.60
C GLY A 46 -5.60 29.44 -11.97
N GLY A 47 -4.86 28.87 -11.01
CA GLY A 47 -4.07 27.66 -11.20
C GLY A 47 -4.96 26.41 -11.24
N LEU A 48 -4.55 25.40 -12.00
CA LEU A 48 -5.23 24.12 -12.05
C LEU A 48 -4.87 23.29 -10.80
N ALA A 49 -5.85 23.06 -9.95
CA ALA A 49 -5.82 22.02 -8.92
C ALA A 49 -6.28 20.69 -9.52
N TYR A 50 -5.64 19.60 -9.13
CA TYR A 50 -5.98 18.28 -9.63
C TYR A 50 -5.67 17.17 -8.63
N GLY A 51 -6.38 16.08 -8.80
CA GLY A 51 -6.18 14.80 -8.14
C GLY A 51 -6.72 13.66 -9.00
N SER A 52 -6.89 12.51 -8.38
CA SER A 52 -7.45 11.31 -8.99
C SER A 52 -8.78 10.97 -8.34
N GLY A 53 -9.56 10.10 -8.98
CA GLY A 53 -10.78 9.54 -8.44
C GLY A 53 -11.06 8.19 -9.05
N VAL A 54 -11.95 7.42 -8.42
CA VAL A 54 -12.39 6.12 -8.92
C VAL A 54 -13.91 6.12 -9.06
N VAL A 55 -14.41 5.71 -10.21
CA VAL A 55 -15.85 5.53 -10.44
C VAL A 55 -16.31 4.33 -9.61
N VAL A 56 -17.26 4.52 -8.69
CA VAL A 56 -17.73 3.48 -7.76
C VAL A 56 -19.21 3.12 -7.93
N ALA A 57 -19.97 3.97 -8.64
CA ALA A 57 -21.32 3.70 -9.10
C ALA A 57 -21.66 4.65 -10.26
N ASP A 58 -22.84 4.49 -10.85
CA ASP A 58 -23.31 5.35 -11.93
C ASP A 58 -23.25 6.83 -11.52
N ASN A 59 -22.52 7.62 -12.29
CA ASN A 59 -22.27 9.04 -12.04
C ASN A 59 -21.60 9.36 -10.70
N LYS A 60 -21.04 8.38 -9.98
CA LYS A 60 -20.42 8.57 -8.67
C LYS A 60 -18.94 8.24 -8.69
N VAL A 61 -18.14 9.18 -8.19
CA VAL A 61 -16.68 9.06 -8.09
C VAL A 61 -16.27 9.26 -6.65
N ILE A 62 -15.50 8.32 -6.09
CA ILE A 62 -14.82 8.51 -4.82
C ILE A 62 -13.45 9.16 -5.07
N THR A 63 -13.08 10.11 -4.21
CA THR A 63 -11.79 10.80 -4.22
C THR A 63 -11.45 11.27 -2.80
N ASN A 64 -10.33 11.96 -2.62
CA ASN A 64 -10.05 12.61 -1.35
C ASN A 64 -10.72 13.99 -1.23
N CYS A 65 -11.19 14.32 -0.03
CA CYS A 65 -11.79 15.63 0.19
C CYS A 65 -10.80 16.77 0.00
N HIS A 66 -9.53 16.61 0.39
CA HIS A 66 -8.52 17.66 0.23
C HIS A 66 -8.31 18.10 -1.23
N VAL A 67 -8.58 17.22 -2.21
CA VAL A 67 -8.53 17.56 -3.64
C VAL A 67 -9.58 18.61 -4.01
N LEU A 68 -10.72 18.62 -3.32
CA LEU A 68 -11.85 19.52 -3.58
C LEU A 68 -11.76 20.84 -2.79
N ARG A 69 -10.85 20.97 -1.82
CA ARG A 69 -10.73 22.17 -0.97
C ARG A 69 -10.18 23.39 -1.70
N ALA A 70 -9.49 23.17 -2.82
CA ALA A 70 -8.87 24.24 -3.59
C ALA A 70 -9.81 24.86 -4.63
N THR A 71 -11.01 24.30 -4.87
CA THR A 71 -11.84 24.69 -6.02
C THR A 71 -13.32 24.85 -5.69
N LYS A 72 -13.95 25.83 -6.34
CA LYS A 72 -15.40 26.08 -6.25
C LYS A 72 -16.22 25.34 -7.30
N GLN A 73 -15.57 24.89 -8.38
CA GLN A 73 -16.21 24.29 -9.55
C GLN A 73 -15.35 23.13 -10.07
N PRO A 74 -15.28 22.01 -9.34
CA PRO A 74 -14.57 20.83 -9.79
C PRO A 74 -15.33 20.11 -10.91
N TRP A 75 -14.57 19.39 -11.73
CA TRP A 75 -15.10 18.47 -12.72
C TRP A 75 -14.29 17.17 -12.74
N ILE A 76 -14.95 16.11 -13.17
CA ILE A 76 -14.32 14.82 -13.47
C ILE A 76 -13.91 14.81 -14.93
N SER A 77 -12.74 14.27 -15.25
CA SER A 77 -12.26 14.16 -16.63
C SER A 77 -11.58 12.84 -16.91
N ARG A 78 -11.67 12.39 -18.16
CA ARG A 78 -10.91 11.26 -18.70
C ARG A 78 -10.57 11.58 -20.16
N GLY A 79 -9.29 11.80 -20.45
CA GLY A 79 -8.88 12.35 -21.73
C GLY A 79 -9.43 13.77 -21.93
N GLU A 80 -10.19 13.97 -23.00
CA GLU A 80 -10.83 15.25 -23.33
C GLU A 80 -12.24 15.40 -22.74
N ASP A 81 -12.86 14.30 -22.32
CA ASP A 81 -14.20 14.32 -21.73
C ASP A 81 -14.17 14.97 -20.34
N SER A 82 -15.17 15.80 -20.05
CA SER A 82 -15.30 16.51 -18.77
C SER A 82 -16.76 16.53 -18.29
N TYR A 83 -16.96 16.26 -17.00
CA TYR A 83 -18.27 16.15 -16.36
C TYR A 83 -18.29 16.99 -15.09
N ALA A 84 -19.15 18.00 -15.03
CA ALA A 84 -19.27 18.86 -13.86
C ALA A 84 -19.71 18.08 -12.63
N VAL A 85 -19.07 18.35 -11.49
CA VAL A 85 -19.53 17.87 -10.18
C VAL A 85 -20.74 18.69 -9.76
N THR A 86 -21.81 17.99 -9.37
CA THR A 86 -23.09 18.60 -8.97
C THR A 86 -23.30 18.59 -7.47
N THR A 87 -22.93 17.48 -6.81
CA THR A 87 -23.04 17.34 -5.36
C THR A 87 -21.86 16.56 -4.81
N VAL A 88 -21.59 16.73 -3.52
CA VAL A 88 -20.55 16.03 -2.77
C VAL A 88 -21.14 15.51 -1.46
N GLN A 89 -20.83 14.27 -1.11
CA GLN A 89 -20.96 13.74 0.24
C GLN A 89 -19.56 13.65 0.82
N ALA A 90 -19.31 14.26 1.98
CA ALA A 90 -17.97 14.48 2.49
C ALA A 90 -17.77 13.89 3.89
N ASP A 91 -16.90 12.89 3.99
CA ASP A 91 -16.31 12.45 5.25
C ASP A 91 -14.95 13.15 5.43
N ARG A 92 -15.00 14.30 6.10
CA ARG A 92 -13.83 15.17 6.26
C ARG A 92 -12.76 14.53 7.12
N TRP A 93 -13.16 13.80 8.17
CA TRP A 93 -12.26 13.19 9.12
C TRP A 93 -11.43 12.09 8.45
N HIS A 94 -12.09 11.25 7.66
CA HIS A 94 -11.43 10.23 6.85
C HIS A 94 -10.88 10.75 5.52
N ASP A 95 -11.07 12.03 5.19
CA ASP A 95 -10.61 12.62 3.93
C ASP A 95 -11.13 11.91 2.67
N LEU A 96 -12.35 11.38 2.71
CA LEU A 96 -13.01 10.75 1.56
C LEU A 96 -14.25 11.54 1.16
N CYS A 97 -14.34 11.83 -0.14
CA CYS A 97 -15.45 12.56 -0.73
C CYS A 97 -16.03 11.76 -1.88
N LEU A 98 -17.36 11.62 -1.89
CA LEU A 98 -18.12 11.00 -2.97
C LEU A 98 -18.77 12.11 -3.79
N VAL A 99 -18.27 12.30 -5.01
CA VAL A 99 -18.79 13.32 -5.91
C VAL A 99 -19.78 12.71 -6.89
N THR A 100 -20.84 13.46 -7.19
CA THR A 100 -21.86 13.05 -8.16
C THR A 100 -21.79 13.96 -9.38
N THR A 101 -21.80 13.37 -10.56
CA THR A 101 -21.86 14.06 -11.87
C THR A 101 -23.19 13.75 -12.56
N VAL A 102 -23.35 14.18 -13.81
CA VAL A 102 -24.52 13.88 -14.63
C VAL A 102 -24.05 13.32 -15.98
N GLN A 103 -24.69 12.23 -16.43
CA GLN A 103 -24.44 11.57 -17.72
C GLN A 103 -22.99 11.14 -17.96
N MET A 104 -22.26 10.77 -16.90
CA MET A 104 -20.92 10.19 -17.01
C MET A 104 -21.01 8.71 -17.41
N PRO A 105 -20.54 8.30 -18.61
CA PRO A 105 -20.77 6.97 -19.18
C PRO A 105 -19.72 5.95 -18.73
N PHE A 106 -19.12 6.13 -17.56
CA PHE A 106 -17.96 5.36 -17.12
C PHE A 106 -18.39 4.19 -16.24
N LYS A 107 -17.85 3.00 -16.52
CA LYS A 107 -18.13 1.79 -15.77
C LYS A 107 -17.50 1.88 -14.36
N PRO A 108 -18.25 1.55 -13.29
CA PRO A 108 -17.69 1.46 -11.95
C PRO A 108 -16.61 0.39 -11.79
N ALA A 109 -15.67 0.64 -10.88
CA ALA A 109 -14.75 -0.37 -10.38
C ALA A 109 -15.51 -1.50 -9.67
N VAL A 110 -14.99 -2.71 -9.77
CA VAL A 110 -15.45 -3.81 -8.92
C VAL A 110 -14.83 -3.60 -7.53
N LEU A 111 -15.66 -3.64 -6.49
CA LEU A 111 -15.20 -3.42 -5.11
C LEU A 111 -14.63 -4.71 -4.52
N GLY A 112 -13.47 -4.61 -3.90
CA GLY A 112 -12.86 -5.66 -3.08
C GLY A 112 -13.04 -5.37 -1.59
N LYS A 113 -12.11 -5.88 -0.79
CA LYS A 113 -12.06 -5.61 0.65
C LYS A 113 -10.61 -5.42 1.09
N SER A 114 -10.37 -4.42 1.92
CA SER A 114 -9.07 -4.22 2.56
C SER A 114 -8.76 -5.32 3.58
N THR A 115 -9.79 -5.97 4.12
CA THR A 115 -9.67 -7.06 5.11
C THR A 115 -9.23 -8.39 4.54
N ASP A 116 -9.37 -8.59 3.22
CA ASP A 116 -8.91 -9.80 2.53
C ASP A 116 -7.41 -9.73 2.18
N LEU A 117 -6.80 -8.54 2.31
CA LEU A 117 -5.39 -8.33 2.02
C LEU A 117 -4.48 -9.03 3.05
N LYS A 118 -3.30 -9.42 2.57
CA LYS A 118 -2.23 -9.98 3.39
C LYS A 118 -0.97 -9.14 3.27
N ARG A 119 -0.14 -9.12 4.32
CA ARG A 119 1.20 -8.55 4.26
C ARG A 119 2.00 -9.23 3.14
N GLY A 120 2.76 -8.44 2.39
CA GLY A 120 3.53 -8.93 1.25
C GLY A 120 2.72 -9.10 -0.03
N GLN A 121 1.39 -9.16 0.03
CA GLN A 121 0.54 -9.31 -1.14
C GLN A 121 0.78 -8.19 -2.15
N GLU A 122 0.97 -8.58 -3.41
CA GLU A 122 1.10 -7.65 -4.52
C GLU A 122 -0.21 -6.88 -4.77
N ILE A 123 -0.06 -5.60 -5.02
CA ILE A 123 -1.13 -4.65 -5.26
C ILE A 123 -0.69 -3.64 -6.32
N VAL A 124 -1.67 -2.97 -6.92
CA VAL A 124 -1.44 -1.99 -7.97
C VAL A 124 -2.17 -0.70 -7.65
N SER A 125 -1.43 0.41 -7.66
CA SER A 125 -1.98 1.76 -7.58
C SER A 125 -2.22 2.31 -8.98
N ILE A 126 -3.41 2.84 -9.26
CA ILE A 126 -3.76 3.44 -10.56
C ILE A 126 -4.33 4.84 -10.36
N GLY A 127 -3.67 5.86 -10.92
CA GLY A 127 -4.03 7.26 -10.71
C GLY A 127 -3.34 8.26 -11.64
N ASN A 128 -3.83 9.49 -11.65
CA ASN A 128 -3.32 10.60 -12.46
C ASN A 128 -2.17 11.36 -11.77
N SER A 129 -1.12 10.64 -11.37
CA SER A 129 0.09 11.24 -10.79
C SER A 129 0.70 12.29 -11.72
N ASN A 130 1.21 13.38 -11.14
CA ASN A 130 1.79 14.56 -11.82
C ASN A 130 0.85 15.25 -12.83
N GLY A 131 -0.46 15.03 -12.71
CA GLY A 131 -1.47 15.66 -13.55
C GLY A 131 -1.54 15.11 -14.97
N VAL A 132 -0.95 13.93 -15.21
CA VAL A 132 -1.01 13.25 -16.50
C VAL A 132 -2.46 12.87 -16.79
N PRO A 133 -3.05 13.23 -17.96
CA PRO A 133 -4.46 12.93 -18.26
C PRO A 133 -4.80 11.45 -18.32
N ALA A 134 -3.86 10.61 -18.76
CA ALA A 134 -3.98 9.17 -18.71
C ALA A 134 -3.57 8.65 -17.32
N PRO A 135 -4.35 7.74 -16.68
CA PRO A 135 -3.93 7.11 -15.44
C PRO A 135 -2.58 6.41 -15.59
N LEU A 136 -1.77 6.47 -14.53
CA LEU A 136 -0.48 5.82 -14.39
C LEU A 136 -0.60 4.69 -13.39
N THR A 137 0.10 3.59 -13.67
CA THR A 137 0.11 2.38 -12.87
C THR A 137 1.42 2.29 -12.09
N SER A 138 1.35 2.03 -10.79
CA SER A 138 2.50 1.72 -9.93
C SER A 138 2.23 0.44 -9.16
N SER A 139 3.07 -0.57 -9.37
CA SER A 139 3.02 -1.83 -8.62
C SER A 139 3.76 -1.70 -7.28
N GLY A 140 3.32 -2.49 -6.30
CA GLY A 140 3.98 -2.64 -5.02
C GLY A 140 3.37 -3.78 -4.22
N SER A 141 3.67 -3.80 -2.92
CA SER A 141 3.10 -4.78 -2.00
C SER A 141 2.56 -4.12 -0.75
N VAL A 142 1.66 -4.82 -0.07
CA VAL A 142 1.15 -4.43 1.25
C VAL A 142 2.27 -4.53 2.28
N LYS A 143 2.58 -3.39 2.92
CA LYS A 143 3.63 -3.24 3.94
C LYS A 143 3.10 -3.10 5.36
N GLY A 144 1.80 -2.92 5.53
CA GLY A 144 1.16 -2.83 6.84
C GLY A 144 -0.35 -2.70 6.69
N MET A 145 -1.08 -3.21 7.67
CA MET A 145 -2.54 -3.14 7.69
C MET A 145 -2.99 -2.82 9.11
N TYR A 146 -3.63 -1.66 9.28
CA TYR A 146 -4.01 -1.16 10.59
C TYR A 146 -5.52 -1.21 10.73
N ASP A 147 -6.00 -1.82 11.81
CA ASP A 147 -7.42 -1.88 12.10
C ASP A 147 -8.01 -0.46 12.22
N ALA A 148 -9.18 -0.28 11.61
CA ALA A 148 -9.96 0.95 11.70
C ALA A 148 -11.46 0.58 11.78
N ASP A 149 -12.34 1.58 12.02
CA ASP A 149 -13.77 1.38 12.30
C ASP A 149 -14.46 0.35 11.38
N ALA A 150 -14.17 0.43 10.08
CA ALA A 150 -14.58 -0.53 9.08
C ALA A 150 -13.47 -0.73 8.04
N GLY A 151 -12.87 -1.92 8.01
CA GLY A 151 -11.77 -2.24 7.11
C GLY A 151 -10.40 -2.07 7.75
N LYS A 152 -9.36 -2.07 6.92
CA LYS A 152 -7.96 -1.87 7.32
C LYS A 152 -7.33 -0.74 6.51
N ILE A 153 -6.65 0.17 7.20
CA ILE A 153 -5.81 1.17 6.55
C ILE A 153 -4.55 0.48 6.04
N ILE A 154 -4.19 0.73 4.78
CA ILE A 154 -3.16 -0.03 4.08
C ILE A 154 -1.91 0.85 3.92
N ARG A 155 -0.78 0.42 4.49
CA ARG A 155 0.55 0.92 4.12
C ARG A 155 1.06 0.11 2.94
N THR A 156 1.56 0.76 1.91
CA THR A 156 1.99 0.11 0.67
C THR A 156 3.34 0.63 0.18
N SER A 157 4.07 -0.21 -0.57
CA SER A 157 5.25 0.21 -1.33
C SER A 157 4.95 0.74 -2.73
N ALA A 158 3.69 0.65 -3.19
CA ALA A 158 3.27 1.25 -4.46
C ALA A 158 3.39 2.77 -4.34
N LYS A 159 4.33 3.35 -5.09
CA LYS A 159 4.71 4.75 -4.94
C LYS A 159 3.74 5.62 -5.69
N PHE A 160 3.40 6.75 -5.08
CA PHE A 160 2.61 7.76 -5.76
C PHE A 160 3.12 9.19 -5.53
N ALA A 161 2.89 10.05 -6.51
CA ALA A 161 3.40 11.43 -6.52
C ALA A 161 2.25 12.44 -6.30
N MET A 162 2.57 13.73 -6.43
CA MET A 162 1.56 14.79 -6.38
C MET A 162 0.46 14.54 -7.42
N GLY A 163 -0.80 14.75 -7.08
CA GLY A 163 -1.94 14.45 -7.96
C GLY A 163 -2.46 13.02 -7.89
N ALA A 164 -1.78 12.13 -7.17
CA ALA A 164 -2.28 10.77 -6.93
C ALA A 164 -3.37 10.68 -5.86
N SER A 165 -3.57 11.72 -5.06
CA SER A 165 -4.64 11.74 -4.06
C SER A 165 -5.99 11.39 -4.70
N GLY A 166 -6.65 10.37 -4.18
CA GLY A 166 -7.91 9.83 -4.68
C GLY A 166 -7.75 8.73 -5.71
N SER A 167 -6.53 8.29 -5.99
CA SER A 167 -6.26 7.16 -6.89
C SER A 167 -6.65 5.84 -6.24
N GLY A 168 -7.00 4.86 -7.07
CA GLY A 168 -7.41 3.55 -6.58
C GLY A 168 -6.21 2.66 -6.28
N LEU A 169 -6.30 1.94 -5.16
CA LEU A 169 -5.46 0.80 -4.85
C LEU A 169 -6.25 -0.48 -5.17
N PHE A 170 -5.69 -1.34 -6.01
CA PHE A 170 -6.32 -2.53 -6.52
C PHE A 170 -5.52 -3.78 -6.16
N ASP A 171 -6.22 -4.90 -5.94
CA ASP A 171 -5.59 -6.22 -5.97
C ASP A 171 -5.25 -6.64 -7.41
N LEU A 172 -4.59 -7.79 -7.59
CA LEU A 172 -4.21 -8.29 -8.92
C LEU A 172 -5.40 -8.77 -9.77
N ASP A 173 -6.57 -8.96 -9.15
CA ASP A 173 -7.83 -9.23 -9.84
C ASP A 173 -8.56 -7.95 -10.27
N GLY A 174 -7.98 -6.77 -10.03
CA GLY A 174 -8.57 -5.49 -10.39
C GLY A 174 -9.71 -5.04 -9.47
N HIS A 175 -9.87 -5.64 -8.29
CA HIS A 175 -10.82 -5.17 -7.30
C HIS A 175 -10.25 -3.98 -6.53
N LEU A 176 -11.04 -2.92 -6.39
CA LEU A 176 -10.69 -1.74 -5.62
C LEU A 176 -10.71 -2.07 -4.12
N VAL A 177 -9.55 -2.03 -3.47
CA VAL A 177 -9.38 -2.36 -2.04
C VAL A 177 -9.14 -1.12 -1.17
N GLY A 178 -8.74 -0.01 -1.78
CA GLY A 178 -8.57 1.25 -1.04
C GLY A 178 -8.36 2.47 -1.94
N ILE A 179 -8.30 3.64 -1.31
CA ILE A 179 -8.07 4.93 -1.95
C ILE A 179 -6.77 5.52 -1.42
N ASN A 180 -5.79 5.76 -2.29
CA ASN A 180 -4.53 6.40 -1.93
C ASN A 180 -4.80 7.84 -1.47
N THR A 181 -4.34 8.18 -0.26
CA THR A 181 -4.71 9.45 0.38
C THR A 181 -3.51 10.30 0.75
N PHE A 182 -2.59 9.77 1.55
CA PHE A 182 -1.50 10.56 2.10
C PHE A 182 -0.19 9.78 2.13
N LYS A 183 0.89 10.54 2.23
CA LYS A 183 2.25 10.01 2.40
C LYS A 183 2.99 10.76 3.49
N THR A 184 3.94 10.11 4.15
CA THR A 184 4.79 10.80 5.13
C THR A 184 5.63 11.89 4.48
N ALA A 185 5.88 12.96 5.24
CA ALA A 185 6.74 14.07 4.84
C ALA A 185 8.20 13.83 5.28
N GLY A 186 9.14 13.83 4.34
CA GLY A 186 10.57 13.66 4.63
C GLY A 186 11.47 13.78 3.40
N ARG A 187 12.79 13.95 3.63
CA ARG A 187 13.84 13.96 2.60
C ARG A 187 14.34 12.55 2.21
N GLY A 188 13.84 11.49 2.86
CA GLY A 188 14.17 10.08 2.63
C GLY A 188 13.01 9.27 2.04
N SER A 189 12.86 8.01 2.45
CA SER A 189 11.78 7.13 2.03
C SER A 189 10.42 7.63 2.52
N ALA A 190 9.46 7.79 1.61
CA ALA A 190 8.08 8.10 1.97
C ALA A 190 7.29 6.80 2.19
N PHE A 191 6.41 6.80 3.18
CA PHE A 191 5.42 5.74 3.37
C PHE A 191 4.08 6.20 2.81
N PHE A 192 3.43 5.30 2.09
CA PHE A 192 2.23 5.56 1.31
C PHE A 192 1.05 4.86 1.97
N PHE A 193 -0.04 5.60 2.19
CA PHE A 193 -1.21 5.09 2.89
C PHE A 193 -2.46 5.20 2.03
N SER A 194 -3.22 4.11 2.02
CA SER A 194 -4.55 4.02 1.42
C SER A 194 -5.62 3.77 2.47
N LEU A 195 -6.75 4.42 2.28
CA LEU A 195 -7.92 4.27 3.12
C LEU A 195 -8.80 3.12 2.62
N PRO A 196 -9.44 2.36 3.52
CA PRO A 196 -10.21 1.18 3.15
C PRO A 196 -11.43 1.54 2.29
N ILE A 197 -11.68 0.75 1.25
CA ILE A 197 -12.85 0.95 0.37
C ILE A 197 -14.17 0.77 1.13
N GLU A 198 -14.17 0.02 2.23
CA GLU A 198 -15.33 -0.21 3.09
C GLU A 198 -15.94 1.10 3.63
N TRP A 199 -15.15 2.17 3.77
CA TRP A 199 -15.63 3.49 4.16
C TRP A 199 -16.54 4.16 3.14
N LEU A 200 -16.62 3.67 1.90
CA LEU A 200 -17.63 4.10 0.94
C LEU A 200 -19.05 3.96 1.53
N SER A 201 -19.32 2.90 2.28
CA SER A 201 -20.64 2.66 2.89
C SER A 201 -20.99 3.66 4.02
N ILE A 202 -19.97 4.26 4.65
CA ILE A 202 -20.12 5.34 5.63
C ILE A 202 -20.34 6.65 4.87
N LEU A 203 -19.53 6.87 3.83
CA LEU A 203 -19.55 8.05 3.00
C LEU A 203 -20.89 8.26 2.27
N GLU A 204 -21.51 7.18 1.78
CA GLU A 204 -22.83 7.22 1.14
C GLU A 204 -23.97 7.66 2.05
N LYS A 205 -23.76 7.67 3.38
CA LYS A 205 -24.73 8.13 4.37
C LYS A 205 -24.50 9.58 4.79
N GLN A 206 -23.40 10.20 4.35
CA GLN A 206 -23.13 11.60 4.68
C GLN A 206 -24.13 12.53 3.98
N PRO A 207 -24.41 13.71 4.55
CA PRO A 207 -25.27 14.70 3.92
C PRO A 207 -24.81 15.06 2.50
N ILE A 208 -25.77 15.27 1.61
CA ILE A 208 -25.49 15.77 0.27
C ILE A 208 -25.28 17.28 0.35
N GLU A 209 -24.11 17.73 -0.11
CA GLU A 209 -23.70 19.13 -0.13
C GLU A 209 -23.54 19.63 -1.57
N THR A 210 -23.88 20.89 -1.81
CA THR A 210 -23.62 21.59 -3.08
C THR A 210 -22.63 22.75 -2.92
N ALA A 211 -22.27 23.06 -1.68
CA ALA A 211 -21.35 24.15 -1.36
C ALA A 211 -19.91 23.69 -1.58
N LEU A 212 -19.15 24.48 -2.34
CA LEU A 212 -17.74 24.25 -2.63
C LEU A 212 -16.95 25.57 -2.46
N PRO A 213 -15.69 25.54 -2.01
CA PRO A 213 -14.87 24.35 -1.75
C PRO A 213 -15.32 23.58 -0.51
N ILE A 214 -14.95 22.30 -0.43
CA ILE A 214 -15.08 21.55 0.82
C ILE A 214 -14.17 22.18 1.87
N GLU A 215 -14.64 22.31 3.11
CA GLU A 215 -13.88 22.79 4.25
C GLU A 215 -13.69 21.69 5.29
N GLY A 216 -12.76 21.86 6.23
CA GLY A 216 -12.47 20.91 7.31
C GLY A 216 -11.13 20.20 7.14
N LYS A 217 -10.64 19.64 8.25
CA LYS A 217 -9.37 18.91 8.33
C LYS A 217 -9.60 17.40 8.38
N ALA A 218 -8.64 16.66 7.86
CA ALA A 218 -8.54 15.22 7.93
C ALA A 218 -7.71 14.76 9.13
N LEU A 219 -7.90 13.51 9.54
CA LEU A 219 -7.13 12.87 10.62
C LEU A 219 -5.61 13.00 10.42
N TRP A 220 -5.12 12.82 9.19
CA TRP A 220 -3.68 12.86 8.90
C TRP A 220 -3.08 14.29 8.97
N GLU A 221 -3.94 15.32 9.04
CA GLU A 221 -3.57 16.74 9.20
C GLU A 221 -3.58 17.20 10.67
N GLU A 222 -3.96 16.34 11.62
CA GLU A 222 -3.93 16.65 13.04
C GLU A 222 -2.50 16.83 13.57
N ASP A 223 -2.41 17.32 14.81
CA ASP A 223 -1.15 17.35 15.55
C ASP A 223 -0.66 15.91 15.80
N GLU A 224 0.66 15.73 15.83
CA GLU A 224 1.26 14.38 15.82
C GLU A 224 0.82 13.52 17.00
N ASP A 225 0.64 14.10 18.18
CA ASP A 225 0.19 13.43 19.40
C ASP A 225 -1.27 12.94 19.36
N LYS A 226 -2.06 13.45 18.42
CA LYS A 226 -3.47 13.05 18.22
C LYS A 226 -3.67 11.99 17.15
N LYS A 227 -2.63 11.70 16.36
CA LYS A 227 -2.70 10.70 15.29
C LYS A 227 -2.62 9.28 15.86
N PRO A 228 -3.11 8.25 15.16
CA PRO A 228 -2.86 6.86 15.52
C PRO A 228 -1.36 6.54 15.55
N PHE A 229 -0.96 5.58 16.37
CA PHE A 229 0.46 5.24 16.56
C PHE A 229 1.17 4.83 15.26
N TYR A 230 0.49 4.13 14.34
CA TYR A 230 1.10 3.78 13.05
C TYR A 230 1.48 5.01 12.22
N MET A 231 0.75 6.14 12.34
CA MET A 231 1.14 7.40 11.70
C MET A 231 2.28 8.07 12.46
N GLN A 232 2.21 8.06 13.80
CA GLN A 232 3.25 8.64 14.66
C GLN A 232 4.61 7.95 14.47
N ALA A 233 4.63 6.65 14.19
CA ALA A 233 5.84 5.86 13.95
C ALA A 233 6.41 6.12 12.54
N ALA A 234 5.53 6.34 11.56
CA ALA A 234 5.90 6.46 10.16
C ALA A 234 6.83 7.65 9.86
N VAL A 235 6.68 8.79 10.54
CA VAL A 235 7.53 9.98 10.29
C VAL A 235 8.94 9.84 10.90
N PRO A 236 9.12 9.45 12.17
CA PRO A 236 10.43 9.14 12.74
C PRO A 236 11.18 8.07 11.96
N GLU A 237 10.51 6.97 11.58
CA GLU A 237 11.12 5.90 10.78
C GLU A 237 11.59 6.43 9.41
N ALA A 238 10.75 7.18 8.69
CA ALA A 238 11.11 7.79 7.41
C ALA A 238 12.27 8.81 7.49
N ARG A 239 12.54 9.35 8.68
CA ARG A 239 13.61 10.30 8.96
C ARG A 239 14.82 9.69 9.66
N GLU A 240 14.78 8.39 9.93
CA GLU A 240 15.80 7.68 10.69
C GLU A 240 16.01 8.28 12.09
N ASP A 241 14.97 8.87 12.68
CA ASP A 241 14.96 9.35 14.07
C ASP A 241 14.64 8.16 15.00
N TRP A 242 15.62 7.27 15.14
CA TRP A 242 15.50 6.03 15.89
C TRP A 242 15.16 6.23 17.38
N PRO A 243 15.72 7.23 18.09
CA PRO A 243 15.29 7.51 19.46
C PRO A 243 13.81 7.89 19.54
N LYS A 244 13.31 8.71 18.61
CA LYS A 244 11.89 9.07 18.59
C LYS A 244 11.01 7.89 18.19
N LEU A 245 11.44 7.08 17.22
CA LEU A 245 10.75 5.85 16.84
C LEU A 245 10.64 4.90 18.03
N ALA A 246 11.72 4.70 18.79
CA ALA A 246 11.71 3.86 19.98
C ALA A 246 10.70 4.35 21.03
N GLU A 247 10.61 5.67 21.26
CA GLU A 247 9.62 6.25 22.18
C GLU A 247 8.19 5.96 21.72
N VAL A 248 7.89 6.21 20.44
CA VAL A 248 6.55 5.99 19.87
C VAL A 248 6.20 4.51 19.85
N ALA A 249 7.09 3.65 19.37
CA ALA A 249 6.87 2.21 19.30
C ALA A 249 6.72 1.59 20.69
N SER A 250 7.44 2.07 21.71
CA SER A 250 7.26 1.62 23.10
C SER A 250 5.87 1.99 23.64
N LYS A 251 5.37 3.19 23.33
CA LYS A 251 3.99 3.58 23.68
C LYS A 251 2.97 2.75 22.91
N TRP A 252 3.25 2.47 21.64
CA TRP A 252 2.38 1.69 20.78
C TRP A 252 2.25 0.24 21.27
N THR A 253 3.34 -0.45 21.58
CA THR A 253 3.29 -1.82 22.12
C THR A 253 2.62 -1.90 23.48
N ALA A 254 2.70 -0.84 24.29
CA ALA A 254 1.98 -0.75 25.56
C ALA A 254 0.47 -0.57 25.37
N ALA A 255 0.05 0.26 24.42
CA ALA A 255 -1.36 0.51 24.12
C ALA A 255 -2.02 -0.64 23.34
N GLU A 256 -1.27 -1.24 22.41
CA GLU A 256 -1.73 -2.25 21.47
C GLU A 256 -0.78 -3.48 21.49
N PRO A 257 -0.73 -4.25 22.59
CA PRO A 257 0.24 -5.34 22.78
C PRO A 257 0.08 -6.53 21.81
N LYS A 258 -1.00 -6.53 21.01
CA LYS A 258 -1.29 -7.53 19.97
C LYS A 258 -0.97 -7.03 18.56
N SER A 259 -0.47 -5.80 18.40
CA SER A 259 -0.07 -5.26 17.09
C SER A 259 1.32 -5.78 16.73
N ALA A 260 1.40 -6.67 15.73
CA ALA A 260 2.69 -7.16 15.22
C ALA A 260 3.55 -6.02 14.66
N ASP A 261 2.93 -5.05 13.97
CA ASP A 261 3.58 -3.83 13.48
C ASP A 261 4.21 -3.01 14.62
N ALA A 262 3.51 -2.83 15.75
CA ALA A 262 4.07 -2.10 16.89
C ALA A 262 5.35 -2.75 17.42
N TRP A 263 5.36 -4.08 17.54
CA TRP A 263 6.52 -4.83 17.98
C TRP A 263 7.65 -4.82 16.94
N PHE A 264 7.30 -4.89 15.65
CA PHE A 264 8.28 -4.79 14.57
C PHE A 264 8.97 -3.42 14.54
N GLU A 265 8.22 -2.33 14.64
CA GLU A 265 8.77 -0.97 14.68
C GLU A 265 9.63 -0.74 15.94
N LEU A 266 9.26 -1.34 17.07
CA LEU A 266 10.10 -1.33 18.28
C LEU A 266 11.43 -2.05 18.03
N GLY A 267 11.39 -3.18 17.31
CA GLY A 267 12.57 -3.92 16.88
C GLY A 267 13.48 -3.09 15.98
N ILE A 268 12.91 -2.44 14.95
CA ILE A 268 13.64 -1.56 14.03
C ILE A 268 14.32 -0.43 14.79
N ALA A 269 13.60 0.23 15.70
CA ALA A 269 14.15 1.30 16.50
C ALA A 269 15.30 0.82 17.39
N ALA A 270 15.09 -0.30 18.11
CA ALA A 270 16.07 -0.88 19.03
C ALA A 270 17.35 -1.32 18.30
N GLU A 271 17.23 -1.93 17.12
CA GLU A 271 18.38 -2.36 16.32
C GLU A 271 19.24 -1.17 15.90
N ASN A 272 18.61 -0.10 15.40
CA ASN A 272 19.30 1.11 14.94
C ASN A 272 19.90 1.96 16.07
N ILE A 273 19.53 1.71 17.34
CA ILE A 273 20.18 2.30 18.52
C ILE A 273 21.11 1.31 19.23
N ASN A 274 21.55 0.26 18.54
CA ASN A 274 22.49 -0.77 19.00
C ASN A 274 22.02 -1.61 20.20
N LYS A 275 20.70 -1.72 20.40
CA LYS A 275 20.09 -2.59 21.42
C LYS A 275 19.63 -3.91 20.81
N VAL A 276 20.58 -4.66 20.25
CA VAL A 276 20.30 -5.87 19.44
C VAL A 276 19.48 -6.92 20.19
N ALA A 277 19.71 -7.13 21.49
CA ALA A 277 18.94 -8.09 22.28
C ALA A 277 17.47 -7.66 22.48
N GLU A 278 17.23 -6.36 22.68
CA GLU A 278 15.86 -5.80 22.74
C GLU A 278 15.18 -5.92 21.37
N ALA A 279 15.93 -5.65 20.29
CA ALA A 279 15.43 -5.76 18.93
C ALA A 279 14.97 -7.17 18.57
N GLU A 280 15.81 -8.18 18.83
CA GLU A 280 15.46 -9.57 18.57
C GLU A 280 14.21 -10.01 19.37
N SER A 281 14.10 -9.62 20.63
CA SER A 281 12.92 -9.91 21.46
C SER A 281 11.66 -9.31 20.84
N ALA A 282 11.74 -8.06 20.37
CA ALA A 282 10.62 -7.39 19.73
C ALA A 282 10.24 -8.03 18.39
N TYR A 283 11.22 -8.39 17.54
CA TYR A 283 10.95 -9.12 16.30
C TYR A 283 10.34 -10.49 16.53
N ARG A 284 10.82 -11.24 17.52
CA ARG A 284 10.23 -12.52 17.93
C ARG A 284 8.78 -12.35 18.36
N ARG A 285 8.49 -11.29 19.12
CA ARG A 285 7.12 -10.97 19.51
C ARG A 285 6.23 -10.62 18.31
N ALA A 286 6.77 -9.95 17.28
CA ALA A 286 6.04 -9.66 16.04
C ALA A 286 5.67 -10.95 15.29
N VAL A 287 6.62 -11.89 15.10
CA VAL A 287 6.33 -13.16 14.39
C VAL A 287 5.45 -14.14 15.19
N ASP A 288 5.44 -14.03 16.53
CA ASP A 288 4.49 -14.76 17.37
C ASP A 288 3.04 -14.28 17.18
N LEU A 289 2.86 -13.00 16.83
CA LEU A 289 1.55 -12.38 16.60
C LEU A 289 1.09 -12.52 15.15
N ASP A 290 2.02 -12.47 14.20
CA ASP A 290 1.79 -12.68 12.77
C ASP A 290 2.85 -13.64 12.21
N THR A 291 2.45 -14.90 12.03
CA THR A 291 3.35 -15.96 11.55
C THR A 291 3.75 -15.80 10.08
N ASN A 292 3.22 -14.80 9.37
CA ASN A 292 3.55 -14.48 7.99
C ASN A 292 4.34 -13.16 7.88
N TYR A 293 4.87 -12.64 9.00
CA TYR A 293 5.66 -11.40 9.02
C TYR A 293 7.08 -11.63 8.49
N ALA A 294 7.20 -11.81 7.17
CA ALA A 294 8.45 -12.10 6.48
C ALA A 294 9.59 -11.13 6.82
N ASP A 295 9.31 -9.82 6.84
CA ASP A 295 10.31 -8.80 7.17
C ASP A 295 10.92 -9.02 8.58
N ALA A 296 10.12 -9.42 9.57
CA ALA A 296 10.57 -9.69 10.93
C ALA A 296 11.43 -10.95 11.00
N PHE A 297 11.05 -12.00 10.27
CA PHE A 297 11.88 -13.20 10.12
C PHE A 297 13.23 -12.88 9.49
N VAL A 298 13.26 -12.06 8.42
CA VAL A 298 14.51 -11.60 7.80
C VAL A 298 15.40 -10.87 8.82
N ARG A 299 14.86 -9.96 9.63
CA ARG A 299 15.64 -9.27 10.67
C ARG A 299 16.19 -10.22 11.74
N ILE A 300 15.38 -11.19 12.20
CA ILE A 300 15.86 -12.25 13.12
C ILE A 300 17.00 -13.04 12.49
N GLY A 301 16.89 -13.39 11.20
CA GLY A 301 17.93 -14.12 10.47
C GLY A 301 19.23 -13.33 10.28
N VAL A 302 19.15 -12.02 10.04
CA VAL A 302 20.33 -11.13 10.02
C VAL A 302 21.04 -11.14 11.39
N ILE A 303 20.28 -11.00 12.49
CA ILE A 303 20.83 -11.08 13.85
C ILE A 303 21.45 -12.47 14.12
N ALA A 304 20.82 -13.55 13.64
CA ALA A 304 21.34 -14.92 13.77
C ALA A 304 22.67 -15.09 13.03
N LYS A 305 22.81 -14.52 11.82
CA LYS A 305 24.05 -14.52 11.05
C LYS A 305 25.18 -13.82 11.81
N GLU A 306 24.92 -12.66 12.40
CA GLU A 306 25.92 -11.92 13.20
C GLU A 306 26.41 -12.73 14.41
N LYS A 307 25.53 -13.53 15.01
CA LYS A 307 25.86 -14.46 16.11
C LYS A 307 26.52 -15.76 15.65
N GLY A 308 26.53 -16.05 14.36
CA GLY A 308 26.97 -17.34 13.81
C GLY A 308 26.00 -18.49 14.08
N ASP A 309 24.74 -18.21 14.41
CA ASP A 309 23.70 -19.22 14.67
C ASP A 309 23.11 -19.74 13.35
N LYS A 310 23.85 -20.65 12.71
CA LYS A 310 23.44 -21.30 11.46
C LYS A 310 22.16 -22.12 11.60
N ALA A 311 21.84 -22.62 12.79
CA ALA A 311 20.64 -23.41 13.00
C ALA A 311 19.40 -22.52 12.95
N GLU A 312 19.46 -21.33 13.56
CA GLU A 312 18.38 -20.37 13.47
C GLU A 312 18.22 -19.81 12.07
N MET A 313 19.32 -19.48 11.39
CA MET A 313 19.27 -19.06 9.98
C MET A 313 18.48 -20.06 9.12
N HIS A 314 18.62 -21.36 9.39
CA HIS A 314 17.96 -22.43 8.64
C HIS A 314 16.49 -22.54 8.93
N ARG A 315 16.12 -22.41 10.21
CA ARG A 315 14.72 -22.36 10.60
C ARG A 315 14.02 -21.16 9.96
N ILE A 316 14.67 -20.00 9.92
CA ILE A 316 14.16 -18.79 9.30
C ILE A 316 13.97 -18.99 7.79
N ASN A 317 14.97 -19.55 7.10
CA ASN A 317 14.88 -19.79 5.65
C ASN A 317 13.73 -20.73 5.29
N LEU A 318 13.57 -21.84 6.03
CA LEU A 318 12.45 -22.76 5.86
C LEU A 318 11.10 -22.05 6.10
N LYS A 319 11.03 -21.21 7.13
CA LYS A 319 9.80 -20.46 7.42
C LYS A 319 9.46 -19.43 6.35
N LEU A 320 10.48 -18.73 5.83
CA LEU A 320 10.29 -17.82 4.71
C LEU A 320 9.82 -18.58 3.46
N ALA A 321 10.34 -19.78 3.19
CA ALA A 321 9.92 -20.59 2.05
C ALA A 321 8.47 -21.10 2.16
N GLU A 322 7.95 -21.27 3.38
CA GLU A 322 6.52 -21.53 3.61
C GLU A 322 5.64 -20.32 3.30
N ILE A 323 6.14 -19.10 3.53
CA ILE A 323 5.43 -17.84 3.27
C ILE A 323 5.47 -17.53 1.76
N ASP A 324 6.69 -17.49 1.23
CA ASP A 324 6.99 -17.21 -0.17
C ASP A 324 8.41 -17.75 -0.51
N PRO A 325 8.53 -18.73 -1.41
CA PRO A 325 9.80 -19.26 -1.87
C PRO A 325 10.77 -18.20 -2.43
N ASP A 326 10.25 -17.14 -3.06
CA ASP A 326 11.08 -16.08 -3.64
C ASP A 326 11.72 -15.24 -2.53
N ILE A 327 10.99 -14.97 -1.44
CA ILE A 327 11.55 -14.29 -0.25
C ILE A 327 12.65 -15.13 0.40
N ALA A 328 12.50 -16.46 0.45
CA ALA A 328 13.55 -17.34 0.98
C ALA A 328 14.83 -17.33 0.13
N ALA A 329 14.67 -17.25 -1.20
CA ALA A 329 15.79 -17.09 -2.12
C ALA A 329 16.50 -15.74 -1.90
N GLU A 330 15.76 -14.64 -1.82
CA GLU A 330 16.31 -13.31 -1.53
C GLU A 330 17.03 -13.25 -0.19
N TYR A 331 16.46 -13.88 0.85
CA TYR A 331 17.08 -14.01 2.17
C TYR A 331 18.41 -14.77 2.11
N SER A 332 18.46 -15.86 1.35
CA SER A 332 19.67 -16.66 1.19
C SER A 332 20.80 -15.85 0.53
N ASP A 333 20.46 -15.13 -0.53
CA ASP A 333 21.37 -14.23 -1.24
C ASP A 333 21.86 -13.09 -0.34
N LEU A 334 20.95 -12.44 0.40
CA LEU A 334 21.28 -11.37 1.36
C LEU A 334 22.29 -11.84 2.41
N LEU A 335 22.13 -13.06 2.90
CA LEU A 335 23.01 -13.62 3.91
C LEU A 335 24.26 -14.30 3.34
N GLY A 336 24.37 -14.44 2.02
CA GLY A 336 25.52 -15.06 1.36
C GLY A 336 25.70 -16.53 1.73
N CYS A 337 24.59 -17.23 1.98
CA CYS A 337 24.57 -18.68 2.21
C CYS A 337 23.79 -19.38 1.09
N GLY A 338 24.12 -20.64 0.79
CA GLY A 338 23.40 -21.41 -0.23
C GLY A 338 21.98 -21.79 0.23
N ALA A 339 21.28 -22.68 -0.49
CA ALA A 339 19.92 -23.14 -0.14
C ALA A 339 19.77 -23.82 1.24
N GLN A 340 20.89 -24.00 1.96
CA GLN A 340 20.96 -24.50 3.34
C GLN A 340 21.36 -23.39 4.33
N CYS A 341 21.16 -22.11 3.96
CA CYS A 341 20.83 -21.11 4.96
C CYS A 341 19.77 -21.73 5.85
#